data_AF-A0A924QIV2-F1
#
_entry.id   AF-A0A924QIV2-F1
#
_cell.length_a   1.000
_cell.length_b   1.000
_cell.length_c   1.000
_cell.angle_alpha   90.00
_cell.angle_beta   90.00
_cell.angle_gamma   90.00
#
_symmetry.space_group_name_H-M   'P 1'
#
loop_
_entity.id
_entity.type
_entity.pdbx_description
1 polymer ?
#
loop_
_entity_poly.entity_id
_entity_poly.type
_entity_poly.pdbx_seq_one_letter_code
_entity_poly.pdbx_strand_id
1 'polypeptide(L)'
;AAGKAVGMTTYMNIDRINKRVEIGSTWTATSAQRGPLNTQCKLLLLTHAFEALDCIAVEFRTHFFNLQSRQAIERLGAKLDGILRNHSRTTNGTLRDTAVYSVIQSEWPTVKAHLQWQLVKPR
;
A
#
# COMPACT_ATOMS: atom_id res chain seq x y z
N ALA A 1 6.75 9.92 -21.32
CA ALA A 1 6.53 10.34 -19.92
C ALA A 1 7.18 11.71 -19.71
N ALA A 2 6.49 12.70 -19.15
CA ALA A 2 6.95 14.09 -19.12
C ALA A 2 8.04 14.40 -18.06
N GLY A 3 8.76 13.40 -17.54
CA GLY A 3 9.89 13.56 -16.61
C GLY A 3 9.58 14.19 -15.24
N LYS A 4 8.34 14.67 -15.01
CA LYS A 4 7.95 15.38 -13.78
C LYS A 4 7.67 14.41 -12.64
N ALA A 5 8.38 14.57 -11.52
CA ALA A 5 8.07 13.89 -10.28
C ALA A 5 6.73 14.37 -9.71
N VAL A 6 5.85 13.42 -9.34
CA VAL A 6 4.49 13.70 -8.83
C VAL A 6 4.18 12.96 -7.53
N GLY A 7 5.19 12.33 -6.92
CA GLY A 7 5.03 11.57 -5.69
C GLY A 7 6.16 10.56 -5.48
N MET A 8 6.00 9.72 -4.48
CA MET A 8 6.86 8.57 -4.20
C MET A 8 6.09 7.45 -3.52
N THR A 9 6.65 6.23 -3.54
CA THR A 9 6.22 5.06 -2.78
C THR A 9 7.44 4.16 -2.62
N THR A 10 7.54 3.45 -1.49
CA THR A 10 8.79 2.76 -1.13
C THR A 10 8.50 1.40 -0.50
N TYR A 11 9.42 0.44 -0.70
CA TYR A 11 9.50 -0.76 0.14
C TYR A 11 10.21 -0.45 1.45
N MET A 12 9.61 -0.84 2.56
CA MET A 12 10.11 -0.63 3.91
C MET A 12 9.98 -1.93 4.71
N ASN A 13 10.56 -1.98 5.91
CA ASN A 13 10.42 -3.10 6.85
C ASN A 13 10.63 -4.47 6.18
N ILE A 14 11.68 -4.56 5.35
CA ILE A 14 11.97 -5.76 4.54
C ILE A 14 12.42 -6.88 5.47
N ASP A 15 11.66 -7.97 5.48
CA ASP A 15 12.01 -9.22 6.15
C ASP A 15 12.34 -10.26 5.08
N ARG A 16 13.64 -10.44 4.84
CA ARG A 16 14.14 -11.37 3.82
C ARG A 16 13.92 -12.83 4.21
N ILE A 17 13.95 -13.14 5.50
CA ILE A 17 13.84 -14.53 5.99
C ILE A 17 12.41 -15.01 5.79
N ASN A 18 11.44 -14.20 6.24
CA ASN A 18 10.02 -14.54 6.11
C ASN A 18 9.43 -14.13 4.76
N LYS A 19 10.23 -13.54 3.86
CA LYS A 19 9.81 -13.01 2.55
C LYS A 19 8.61 -12.07 2.66
N ARG A 20 8.76 -10.99 3.43
CA ARG A 20 7.73 -9.95 3.61
C ARG A 20 8.33 -8.58 3.35
N VAL A 21 7.49 -7.68 2.86
CA VAL A 21 7.83 -6.26 2.71
C VAL A 21 6.63 -5.40 3.08
N GLU A 22 6.87 -4.20 3.59
CA GLU A 22 5.85 -3.16 3.66
C GLU A 22 5.95 -2.26 2.44
N ILE A 23 4.83 -1.91 1.82
CA ILE A 23 4.77 -0.79 0.90
C ILE A 23 4.17 0.41 1.63
N GLY A 24 4.95 1.48 1.76
CA GLY A 24 4.50 2.69 2.44
C GLY A 24 5.27 3.93 2.03
N SER A 25 5.35 4.91 2.94
CA SER A 25 5.89 6.25 2.68
C SER A 25 5.38 6.85 1.37
N THR A 26 4.10 6.59 1.07
CA THR A 26 3.48 6.97 -0.18
C THR A 26 2.88 8.36 -0.04
N TRP A 27 3.35 9.29 -0.85
CA TRP A 27 2.67 10.56 -1.05
C TRP A 27 2.54 10.86 -2.53
N THR A 28 1.47 11.57 -2.88
CA THR A 28 1.16 11.95 -4.25
C THR A 28 0.79 13.43 -4.25
N ALA A 29 1.40 14.21 -5.14
CA ALA A 29 1.10 15.61 -5.32
C ALA A 29 -0.40 15.79 -5.61
N THR A 30 -1.01 16.85 -5.10
CA THR A 30 -2.46 17.12 -5.22
C THR A 30 -2.94 17.06 -6.68
N SER A 31 -2.13 17.54 -7.63
CA SER A 31 -2.43 17.50 -9.07
C SER A 31 -2.51 16.08 -9.67
N ALA A 32 -1.99 15.07 -8.98
CA ALA A 32 -1.98 13.67 -9.41
C ALA A 32 -2.81 12.75 -8.49
N GLN A 33 -3.44 13.31 -7.45
CA GLN A 33 -4.35 12.58 -6.57
C GLN A 33 -5.66 12.24 -7.29
N ARG A 34 -6.40 11.26 -6.74
CA ARG A 34 -7.69 10.77 -7.27
C ARG A 34 -7.63 10.26 -8.73
N GLY A 35 -6.45 10.16 -9.34
CA GLY A 35 -6.19 9.57 -10.65
C GLY A 35 -5.85 8.07 -10.59
N PRO A 36 -5.46 7.47 -11.73
CA PRO A 36 -5.04 6.06 -11.80
C PRO A 36 -3.63 5.82 -11.23
N LEU A 37 -2.84 6.88 -11.02
CA LEU A 37 -1.42 6.82 -10.69
C LEU A 37 -1.11 5.88 -9.50
N ASN A 38 -1.77 6.07 -8.35
CA ASN A 38 -1.50 5.23 -7.19
C ASN A 38 -1.81 3.75 -7.48
N THR A 39 -2.90 3.46 -8.20
CA THR A 39 -3.26 2.09 -8.62
C THR A 39 -2.16 1.49 -9.49
N GLN A 40 -1.63 2.24 -10.46
CA GLN A 40 -0.51 1.79 -11.31
C GLN A 40 0.75 1.52 -10.49
N CYS A 41 1.14 2.45 -9.61
CA CYS A 41 2.30 2.28 -8.74
C CYS A 41 2.18 1.04 -7.85
N LYS A 42 1.01 0.81 -7.24
CA LYS A 42 0.79 -0.36 -6.37
C LYS A 42 0.74 -1.65 -7.16
N LEU A 43 0.15 -1.66 -8.36
CA LEU A 43 0.20 -2.83 -9.26
C LEU A 43 1.66 -3.20 -9.58
N LEU A 44 2.51 -2.24 -9.96
CA LEU A 44 3.92 -2.50 -10.28
C LEU A 44 4.69 -3.05 -9.08
N LEU A 45 4.54 -2.43 -7.90
CA LEU A 45 5.23 -2.89 -6.70
C LEU A 45 4.71 -4.27 -6.26
N LEU A 46 3.40 -4.46 -6.11
CA LEU A 46 2.86 -5.76 -5.71
C LEU A 46 3.25 -6.87 -6.70
N THR A 47 3.25 -6.59 -8.01
CA THR A 47 3.73 -7.53 -9.03
C THR A 47 5.17 -7.94 -8.76
N HIS A 48 6.06 -6.96 -8.56
CA HIS A 48 7.46 -7.26 -8.27
C HIS A 48 7.64 -8.04 -6.96
N ALA A 49 6.95 -7.65 -5.89
CA ALA A 49 7.04 -8.31 -4.59
C ALA A 49 6.59 -9.77 -4.65
N PHE A 50 5.46 -10.07 -5.29
CA PHE A 50 4.93 -11.43 -5.35
C PHE A 50 5.55 -12.30 -6.43
N GLU A 51 5.85 -11.75 -7.61
CA GLU A 51 6.26 -12.54 -8.78
C GLU A 51 7.77 -12.59 -9.00
N ALA A 52 8.53 -11.63 -8.47
CA ALA A 52 9.99 -11.61 -8.60
C ALA A 52 10.73 -11.85 -7.27
N LEU A 53 10.13 -11.48 -6.13
CA LEU A 53 10.75 -11.64 -4.81
C LEU A 53 10.14 -12.77 -3.98
N ASP A 54 9.13 -13.47 -4.51
CA ASP A 54 8.40 -14.55 -3.83
C ASP A 54 7.88 -14.17 -2.44
N CYS A 55 7.45 -12.91 -2.25
CA CYS A 55 6.93 -12.48 -0.96
C CYS A 55 5.69 -13.29 -0.59
N ILE A 56 5.62 -13.79 0.65
CA ILE A 56 4.42 -14.49 1.14
C ILE A 56 3.32 -13.49 1.54
N ALA A 57 3.70 -12.25 1.86
CA ALA A 57 2.80 -11.16 2.18
C ALA A 57 3.43 -9.80 1.92
N VAL A 58 2.59 -8.82 1.58
CA VAL A 58 2.94 -7.40 1.47
C VAL A 58 2.04 -6.60 2.40
N GLU A 59 2.65 -5.82 3.28
CA GLU A 59 1.97 -5.04 4.30
C GLU A 59 1.77 -3.57 3.90
N PHE A 60 0.73 -2.97 4.47
CA PHE A 60 0.48 -1.53 4.43
C PHE A 60 0.13 -1.06 5.84
N ARG A 61 0.80 0.00 6.30
CA ARG A 61 0.54 0.58 7.62
C ARG A 61 0.15 2.03 7.49
N THR A 62 -0.87 2.45 8.21
CA THR A 62 -1.27 3.85 8.28
C THR A 62 -1.82 4.22 9.64
N HIS A 63 -1.90 5.52 9.93
CA HIS A 63 -2.50 6.00 11.17
C HIS A 63 -3.98 5.60 11.20
N PHE A 64 -4.47 5.14 12.36
CA PHE A 64 -5.87 4.79 12.56
C PHE A 64 -6.87 5.85 12.05
N PHE A 65 -6.63 7.15 12.31
CA PHE A 65 -7.48 8.25 11.85
C PHE A 65 -7.27 8.67 10.38
N ASN A 66 -6.29 8.11 9.66
CA ASN A 66 -6.07 8.44 8.24
C ASN A 66 -7.02 7.62 7.35
N LEU A 67 -8.30 7.97 7.42
CA LEU A 67 -9.38 7.27 6.71
C LEU A 67 -9.17 7.26 5.20
N GLN A 68 -8.61 8.32 4.63
CA GLN A 68 -8.31 8.39 3.20
C GLN A 68 -7.33 7.30 2.77
N SER A 69 -6.23 7.12 3.52
CA SER A 69 -5.26 6.06 3.21
C SER A 69 -5.85 4.68 3.46
N ARG A 70 -6.63 4.51 4.52
CA ARG A 70 -7.30 3.23 4.84
C ARG A 70 -8.24 2.81 3.72
N GLN A 71 -9.12 3.70 3.27
CA GLN A 71 -10.00 3.47 2.12
C GLN A 71 -9.20 3.17 0.85
N ALA A 72 -8.10 3.90 0.61
CA ALA A 72 -7.25 3.66 -0.55
C ALA A 72 -6.61 2.28 -0.52
N ILE A 73 -6.15 1.81 0.66
CA ILE A 73 -5.55 0.48 0.89
C ILE A 73 -6.61 -0.61 0.71
N GLU A 74 -7.77 -0.46 1.35
CA GLU A 74 -8.90 -1.39 1.23
C GLU A 74 -9.36 -1.52 -0.23
N ARG A 75 -9.38 -0.42 -0.98
CA ARG A 75 -9.71 -0.41 -2.41
C ARG A 75 -8.72 -1.20 -3.27
N LEU A 76 -7.47 -1.40 -2.82
CA LEU A 76 -6.52 -2.27 -3.52
C LEU A 76 -6.92 -3.76 -3.41
N GLY A 77 -7.73 -4.13 -2.42
CA GLY A 77 -8.02 -5.51 -2.06
C GLY A 77 -7.22 -6.02 -0.86
N ALA A 78 -6.47 -5.14 -0.18
CA ALA A 78 -5.78 -5.48 1.06
C ALA A 78 -6.79 -5.62 2.22
N LYS A 79 -6.55 -6.59 3.10
CA LYS A 79 -7.40 -6.89 4.26
C LYS A 79 -6.81 -6.28 5.53
N LEU A 80 -7.67 -5.87 6.46
CA LEU A 80 -7.24 -5.37 7.76
C LEU A 80 -6.81 -6.55 8.63
N ASP A 81 -5.51 -6.63 8.95
CA ASP A 81 -4.97 -7.65 9.85
C ASP A 81 -5.22 -7.27 11.31
N GLY A 82 -5.23 -5.97 11.62
CA GLY A 82 -5.55 -5.48 12.95
C GLY A 82 -5.18 -4.02 13.21
N ILE A 83 -5.45 -3.58 14.44
CA ILE A 83 -5.07 -2.25 14.94
C ILE A 83 -4.12 -2.43 16.11
N LEU A 84 -2.89 -1.94 15.93
CA LEU A 84 -1.90 -1.87 16.99
C LEU A 84 -2.18 -0.61 17.82
N ARG A 85 -2.72 -0.79 19.02
CA ARG A 85 -3.03 0.31 19.95
C ARG A 85 -1.76 0.87 20.58
N ASN A 86 -1.64 2.19 20.66
CA ASN A 86 -0.46 2.88 21.19
C ASN A 86 0.87 2.42 20.56
N HIS A 87 0.85 2.05 19.27
CA HIS A 87 2.00 1.46 18.58
C HIS A 87 3.22 2.39 18.50
N SER A 88 2.98 3.70 18.40
CA SER A 88 4.07 4.68 18.26
C SER A 88 3.71 6.00 18.93
N ARG A 89 4.72 6.83 19.20
CA ARG A 89 4.55 8.25 19.57
C ARG A 89 4.87 9.14 18.37
N THR A 90 4.06 10.17 18.16
CA THR A 90 4.36 11.24 17.20
C THR A 90 5.37 12.22 17.78
N THR A 91 5.91 13.11 16.95
CA THR A 91 6.93 14.11 17.37
C THR A 91 6.45 15.05 18.46
N ASN A 92 5.14 15.31 18.55
CA ASN A 92 4.51 16.10 19.62
C ASN A 92 4.11 15.26 20.86
N GLY A 93 4.54 13.99 20.94
CA GLY A 93 4.33 13.12 22.11
C GLY A 93 2.99 12.38 22.17
N THR A 94 2.06 12.66 21.24
CA THR A 94 0.76 11.98 21.17
C THR A 94 0.92 10.49 20.84
N LEU A 95 0.10 9.64 21.46
CA LEU A 95 0.03 8.22 21.17
C LEU A 95 -0.72 7.97 19.86
N ARG A 96 -0.18 7.06 19.04
CA ARG A 96 -0.70 6.74 17.72
C ARG A 96 -1.01 5.27 17.58
N ASP A 97 -2.26 5.00 17.22
CA ASP A 97 -2.72 3.70 16.75
C ASP A 97 -2.37 3.50 15.28
N THR A 98 -1.93 2.29 14.94
CA THR A 98 -1.59 1.91 13.56
C THR A 98 -2.56 0.85 13.06
N ALA A 99 -3.27 1.15 11.98
CA ALA A 99 -4.01 0.14 11.23
C ALA A 99 -3.02 -0.59 10.30
N VAL A 100 -2.99 -1.92 10.41
CA VAL A 100 -2.12 -2.82 9.63
C VAL A 100 -2.99 -3.61 8.68
N TYR A 101 -2.62 -3.58 7.41
CA TYR A 101 -3.28 -4.31 6.33
C TYR A 101 -2.26 -5.18 5.60
N SER A 102 -2.73 -6.23 4.95
CA SER A 102 -1.90 -7.03 4.05
C SER A 102 -2.65 -7.52 2.81
N VAL A 103 -1.85 -7.86 1.80
CA VAL A 103 -2.22 -8.82 0.76
C VAL A 103 -1.29 -10.02 0.94
N ILE A 104 -1.83 -11.24 0.91
CA ILE A 104 -1.01 -12.46 0.97
C ILE A 104 -0.86 -13.10 -0.42
N GLN A 105 0.14 -13.96 -0.58
CA GLN A 105 0.48 -14.57 -1.86
C GLN A 105 -0.71 -15.26 -2.55
N SER A 106 -1.54 -15.99 -1.80
CA SER A 106 -2.71 -16.68 -2.35
C SER A 106 -3.81 -15.74 -2.85
N GLU A 107 -3.83 -14.49 -2.38
CA GLU A 107 -4.79 -13.47 -2.80
C GLU A 107 -4.29 -12.67 -4.01
N TRP A 108 -2.99 -12.70 -4.27
CA TRP A 108 -2.35 -11.87 -5.29
C TRP A 108 -2.98 -12.00 -6.68
N PRO A 109 -3.27 -13.19 -7.23
CA PRO A 109 -3.87 -13.29 -8.56
C PRO A 109 -5.19 -12.52 -8.70
N THR A 110 -6.04 -12.60 -7.68
CA THR A 110 -7.33 -11.88 -7.62
C THR A 110 -7.12 -10.38 -7.46
N VAL A 111 -6.20 -9.97 -6.57
CA VAL A 111 -5.85 -8.56 -6.37
C VAL A 111 -5.27 -7.94 -7.65
N LYS A 112 -4.37 -8.65 -8.35
CA LYS A 112 -3.79 -8.22 -9.63
C LYS A 112 -4.87 -7.98 -10.68
N ALA A 113 -5.79 -8.94 -10.86
CA ALA A 113 -6.90 -8.81 -11.80
C ALA A 113 -7.80 -7.61 -11.47
N HIS A 114 -8.13 -7.42 -10.18
CA HIS A 114 -8.89 -6.26 -9.71
C HIS A 114 -8.17 -4.95 -10.01
N LEU A 115 -6.87 -4.83 -9.71
CA LEU A 115 -6.09 -3.62 -9.99
C LEU A 115 -6.02 -3.33 -11.49
N GLN A 116 -5.83 -4.35 -12.34
CA GLN A 116 -5.86 -4.19 -13.79
C GLN A 116 -7.22 -3.68 -14.28
N TRP A 117 -8.33 -4.25 -13.77
CA TRP A 117 -9.67 -3.77 -14.06
C TRP A 117 -9.88 -2.31 -13.62
N GLN A 118 -9.40 -1.94 -12.42
CA GLN A 118 -9.48 -0.56 -11.92
C GLN A 118 -8.75 0.47 -12.80
N LEU A 119 -7.79 0.04 -13.63
CA LEU A 119 -7.08 0.91 -14.56
C LEU A 119 -7.83 1.14 -15.86
N VAL A 120 -8.65 0.18 -16.29
CA VAL A 120 -9.37 0.23 -17.58
C VAL A 120 -10.85 0.57 -17.45
N LYS A 121 -11.43 0.47 -16.24
CA LYS A 121 -12.84 0.75 -16.04
C LYS A 121 -13.22 2.20 -16.42
N PRO A 122 -14.43 2.43 -16.94
CA PRO A 122 -14.96 3.79 -17.12
C PRO A 122 -14.96 4.58 -15.80
N ARG A 123 -14.65 5.88 -15.86
CA ARG A 123 -14.53 6.77 -14.69
C ARG A 123 -15.71 7.71 -14.60
#